data_AF-A0A9X5CGR3-F1
#
_entry.id   AF-A0A9X5CGR3-F1
#
_cell.length_a   1.000
_cell.length_b   1.000
_cell.length_c   1.000
_cell.angle_alpha   90.00
_cell.angle_beta   90.00
_cell.angle_gamma   90.00
#
_symmetry.space_group_name_H-M   'P 1'
#
loop_
_entity.id
_entity.type
_entity.pdbx_description
1 polymer ?
#
loop_
_entity_poly.entity_id
_entity_poly.type
_entity_poly.pdbx_seq_one_letter_code
_entity_poly.pdbx_strand_id
1 'polypeptide(L)'
;MGWLLSGIMFGGVVGVFMTCIVIAGGRGDEVMERARMESEWKKRDTGSKKVIRFVDRFNHSLFYIEDGDPIQLITSKGERKFCICHYLDDLHARIDGKEWAMWEFARQMAKNDVIYMPLKMRVEKRKGGAA
;
A
#
# COMPACT_ATOMS: atom_id res chain seq x y z
N MET A 1 -72.69 12.73 -7.49
CA MET A 1 -71.47 13.35 -8.07
C MET A 1 -70.69 14.08 -6.96
N GLY A 2 -69.92 13.37 -6.13
CA GLY A 2 -69.33 13.98 -4.92
C GLY A 2 -68.09 13.32 -4.32
N TRP A 3 -67.42 12.42 -5.04
CA TRP A 3 -66.27 11.66 -4.50
C TRP A 3 -65.03 11.71 -5.42
N LEU A 4 -64.81 12.82 -6.11
CA LEU A 4 -63.67 12.98 -7.04
C LEU A 4 -62.70 14.11 -6.68
N LEU A 5 -62.94 14.83 -5.59
CA LEU A 5 -62.09 15.95 -5.15
C LEU A 5 -61.18 15.62 -3.96
N SER A 6 -61.34 14.45 -3.32
CA SER A 6 -60.53 14.10 -2.13
C SER A 6 -59.12 13.58 -2.43
N GLY A 7 -58.75 13.42 -3.71
CA GLY A 7 -57.46 12.82 -4.10
C GLY A 7 -56.32 13.83 -4.33
N ILE A 8 -56.61 15.13 -4.41
CA ILE A 8 -55.64 16.13 -4.90
C ILE A 8 -54.79 16.72 -3.76
N MET A 9 -55.31 16.73 -2.53
CA MET A 9 -54.64 17.40 -1.40
C MET A 9 -53.51 16.61 -0.73
N PHE A 10 -53.40 15.29 -0.95
CA PHE A 10 -52.28 14.50 -0.45
C PHE A 10 -51.09 14.43 -1.42
N GLY A 11 -51.31 14.61 -2.72
CA GLY A 11 -50.25 14.55 -3.72
C GLY A 11 -49.32 15.77 -3.74
N GLY A 12 -49.83 16.96 -3.36
CA GLY A 12 -49.06 18.20 -3.40
C GLY A 12 -47.95 18.27 -2.34
N VAL A 13 -48.26 17.90 -1.09
CA VAL A 13 -47.27 17.87 0.01
C VAL A 13 -46.20 16.81 -0.25
N VAL A 14 -46.59 15.62 -0.70
CA VAL A 14 -45.64 14.53 -0.99
C VAL A 14 -44.77 14.86 -2.20
N GLY A 15 -45.32 15.51 -3.23
CA GLY A 15 -44.57 15.96 -4.40
C GLY A 15 -43.54 17.05 -4.09
N VAL A 16 -43.89 18.02 -3.24
CA VAL A 16 -42.94 19.04 -2.75
C VAL A 16 -41.86 18.38 -1.88
N PHE A 17 -42.21 17.47 -0.97
CA PHE A 17 -41.24 16.75 -0.15
C PHE A 17 -40.27 15.90 -0.99
N MET A 18 -40.78 15.15 -1.98
CA MET A 18 -39.95 14.35 -2.89
C MET A 18 -39.03 15.23 -3.74
N THR A 19 -39.55 16.36 -4.23
CA THR A 19 -38.73 17.34 -4.96
C THR A 19 -37.64 17.94 -4.07
N CYS A 20 -37.94 18.25 -2.81
CA CYS A 20 -36.94 18.72 -1.85
C CYS A 20 -35.85 17.67 -1.58
N ILE A 21 -36.19 16.38 -1.53
CA ILE A 21 -35.21 15.28 -1.36
C ILE A 21 -34.31 15.16 -2.58
N VAL A 22 -34.86 15.27 -3.80
CA VAL A 22 -34.07 15.20 -5.05
C VAL A 22 -33.09 16.38 -5.17
N ILE A 23 -33.53 17.61 -4.82
CA ILE A 23 -32.67 18.81 -4.88
C ILE A 23 -31.59 18.78 -3.78
N ALA A 24 -31.87 18.21 -2.61
CA ALA A 24 -30.86 18.01 -1.56
C ALA A 24 -29.83 16.91 -1.93
N GLY A 25 -30.20 15.94 -2.77
CA GLY A 25 -29.31 14.87 -3.25
C GLY A 25 -28.33 15.31 -4.34
N GLY A 26 -28.68 16.31 -5.16
CA GLY A 26 -27.91 16.75 -6.34
C GLY A 26 -26.83 17.81 -6.10
N ARG A 27 -26.30 17.95 -4.86
CA ARG A 27 -25.06 18.70 -4.58
C ARG A 27 -23.96 17.84 -3.96
N GLY A 28 -24.23 16.54 -3.79
CA GLY A 28 -23.29 15.58 -3.26
C GLY A 28 -22.54 14.80 -4.34
N ASP A 29 -23.02 14.85 -5.57
CA ASP A 29 -22.60 14.06 -6.73
C ASP A 29 -21.12 14.26 -7.05
N GLU A 30 -20.64 15.48 -7.31
CA GLU A 30 -19.21 15.68 -7.66
C GLU A 30 -18.25 15.41 -6.50
N VAL A 31 -18.64 15.76 -5.26
CA VAL A 31 -17.82 15.52 -4.07
C VAL A 31 -17.78 14.04 -3.70
N MET A 32 -18.91 13.33 -3.86
CA MET A 32 -19.01 11.89 -3.64
C MET A 32 -18.32 11.11 -4.76
N GLU A 33 -18.36 11.59 -6.00
CA GLU A 33 -17.59 11.03 -7.12
C GLU A 33 -16.09 11.18 -6.87
N ARG A 34 -15.63 12.35 -6.40
CA ARG A 34 -14.22 12.55 -6.00
C ARG A 34 -13.83 11.68 -4.81
N ALA A 35 -14.66 11.60 -3.78
CA ALA A 35 -14.41 10.74 -2.61
C ALA A 35 -14.41 9.24 -2.99
N ARG A 36 -15.28 8.82 -3.92
CA ARG A 36 -15.32 7.46 -4.46
C ARG A 36 -14.07 7.17 -5.28
N MET A 37 -13.70 8.06 -6.20
CA MET A 37 -12.42 7.98 -6.92
C MET A 37 -11.26 7.93 -5.94
N GLU A 38 -11.29 8.72 -4.87
CA GLU A 38 -10.21 8.72 -3.89
C GLU A 38 -10.13 7.39 -3.12
N SER A 39 -11.27 6.84 -2.74
CA SER A 39 -11.34 5.53 -2.10
C SER A 39 -10.85 4.41 -3.02
N GLU A 40 -11.13 4.51 -4.32
CA GLU A 40 -10.67 3.54 -5.31
C GLU A 40 -9.17 3.69 -5.62
N TRP A 41 -8.66 4.92 -5.76
CA TRP A 41 -7.21 5.17 -5.93
C TRP A 41 -6.44 4.59 -4.76
N LYS A 42 -6.88 4.87 -3.52
CA LYS A 42 -6.23 4.39 -2.30
C LYS A 42 -6.27 2.86 -2.19
N LYS A 43 -7.38 2.23 -2.60
CA LYS A 43 -7.50 0.76 -2.67
C LYS A 43 -6.58 0.14 -3.73
N ARG A 44 -6.46 0.75 -4.91
CA ARG A 44 -5.55 0.30 -5.98
C ARG A 44 -4.09 0.47 -5.57
N ASP A 45 -3.74 1.58 -4.93
CA ASP A 45 -2.38 1.87 -4.45
C ASP A 45 -1.94 0.90 -3.35
N THR A 46 -2.85 0.52 -2.46
CA THR A 46 -2.58 -0.47 -1.39
C THR A 46 -2.40 -1.90 -1.93
N GLY A 47 -2.81 -2.17 -3.18
CA GLY A 47 -2.74 -3.51 -3.79
C GLY A 47 -1.39 -3.83 -4.44
N SER A 48 -0.55 -2.82 -4.72
CA SER A 48 0.76 -3.03 -5.31
C SER A 48 1.74 -3.50 -4.24
N LYS A 49 2.29 -4.71 -4.40
CA LYS A 49 3.37 -5.19 -3.53
C LYS A 49 4.57 -4.25 -3.64
N LYS A 50 4.85 -3.51 -2.57
CA LYS A 50 6.02 -2.65 -2.46
C LYS A 50 7.26 -3.54 -2.40
N VAL A 51 8.10 -3.47 -3.43
CA VAL A 51 9.30 -4.28 -3.57
C VAL A 51 10.54 -3.40 -3.61
N ILE A 52 11.56 -3.80 -2.85
CA ILE A 52 12.83 -3.08 -2.75
C ILE A 52 13.84 -3.76 -3.66
N ARG A 53 14.47 -2.98 -4.55
CA ARG A 53 15.48 -3.46 -5.49
C ARG A 53 16.88 -3.26 -4.94
N PHE A 54 17.58 -4.35 -4.65
CA PHE A 54 18.99 -4.30 -4.29
C PHE A 54 19.88 -4.33 -5.53
N VAL A 55 20.91 -3.49 -5.52
CA VAL A 55 21.78 -3.25 -6.69
C VAL A 55 23.25 -3.37 -6.33
N ASP A 56 24.08 -3.80 -7.27
CA ASP A 56 25.53 -3.80 -7.11
C ASP A 56 26.12 -2.37 -7.22
N ARG A 57 27.43 -2.22 -6.98
CA ARG A 57 28.20 -0.97 -7.15
C ARG A 57 28.09 -0.34 -8.54
N PHE A 58 27.73 -1.13 -9.56
CA PHE A 58 27.48 -0.69 -10.94
C PHE A 58 26.00 -0.42 -11.23
N ASN A 59 25.16 -0.40 -10.19
CA ASN A 59 23.70 -0.23 -10.28
C ASN A 59 22.98 -1.37 -11.03
N HIS A 60 23.60 -2.55 -11.12
CA HIS A 60 22.96 -3.75 -11.66
C HIS A 60 22.09 -4.40 -10.61
N SER A 61 20.88 -4.83 -10.99
CA SER A 61 19.94 -5.46 -10.06
C SER A 61 20.45 -6.83 -9.62
N LEU A 62 20.54 -7.04 -8.30
CA LEU A 62 20.97 -8.33 -7.71
C LEU A 62 19.76 -9.17 -7.31
N PHE A 63 18.87 -8.60 -6.50
CA PHE A 63 17.65 -9.28 -6.03
C PHE A 63 16.60 -8.28 -5.57
N TYR A 64 15.39 -8.79 -5.35
CA TYR A 64 14.24 -8.04 -4.85
C TYR A 64 13.75 -8.65 -3.54
N ILE A 65 13.29 -7.81 -2.62
CA ILE A 65 12.64 -8.22 -1.37
C ILE A 65 11.31 -7.48 -1.21
N GLU A 66 10.36 -8.06 -0.47
CA GLU A 66 9.12 -7.36 -0.14
C GLU A 66 9.36 -6.35 1.00
N ASP A 67 8.52 -5.33 1.09
CA ASP A 67 8.55 -4.37 2.20
C ASP A 67 8.41 -5.09 3.55
N GLY A 68 9.37 -4.86 4.46
CA GLY A 68 9.44 -5.51 5.77
C GLY A 68 10.25 -6.81 5.81
N ASP A 69 10.71 -7.33 4.66
CA ASP A 69 11.58 -8.52 4.65
C ASP A 69 12.99 -8.18 5.15
N PRO A 70 13.61 -9.09 5.94
CA PRO A 70 14.97 -8.90 6.39
C PRO A 70 16.01 -9.33 5.34
N ILE A 71 17.12 -8.61 5.33
CA ILE A 71 18.36 -9.01 4.65
C ILE A 71 19.40 -9.44 5.67
N GLN A 72 20.34 -10.28 5.23
CA GLN A 72 21.54 -10.61 5.97
C GLN A 72 22.74 -9.89 5.36
N LEU A 73 23.51 -9.19 6.19
CA LEU A 73 24.82 -8.62 5.89
C LEU A 73 25.91 -9.54 6.47
N ILE A 74 26.95 -9.81 5.69
CA ILE A 74 28.12 -10.60 6.09
C ILE A 74 29.37 -9.80 5.82
N THR A 75 30.14 -9.48 6.85
CA THR A 75 31.44 -8.82 6.72
C THR A 75 32.50 -9.82 6.26
N SER A 76 33.61 -9.33 5.71
CA SER A 76 34.79 -10.16 5.40
C SER A 76 35.33 -10.97 6.59
N LYS A 77 35.07 -10.51 7.82
CA LYS A 77 35.40 -11.21 9.07
C LYS A 77 34.43 -12.34 9.43
N GLY A 78 33.36 -12.53 8.65
CA GLY A 78 32.32 -13.52 8.89
C GLY A 78 31.24 -13.08 9.88
N GLU A 79 31.27 -11.82 10.36
CA GLU A 79 30.23 -11.29 11.24
C GLU A 79 28.93 -11.12 10.46
N ARG A 80 27.82 -11.60 11.01
CA ARG A 80 26.51 -11.58 10.37
C ARG A 80 25.59 -10.62 11.09
N LYS A 81 24.94 -9.73 10.35
CA LYS A 81 23.92 -8.81 10.86
C LYS A 81 22.64 -8.95 10.06
N PHE A 82 21.50 -8.90 10.74
CA PHE A 82 20.20 -8.87 10.09
C PHE A 82 19.65 -7.45 10.12
N CYS A 83 19.11 -7.01 9.00
CA CYS A 83 18.53 -5.67 8.86
C CYS A 83 17.13 -5.81 8.26
N ILE A 84 16.14 -5.23 8.92
CA ILE A 84 14.79 -5.07 8.34
C ILE A 84 14.85 -3.90 7.36
N CYS A 85 14.23 -4.10 6.20
CA CYS A 85 14.20 -3.12 5.13
C CYS A 85 12.76 -2.63 4.90
N HIS A 86 12.59 -1.32 4.83
CA HIS A 86 11.32 -0.70 4.49
C HIS A 86 11.39 0.05 3.17
N TYR A 87 10.41 -0.18 2.30
CA TYR A 87 10.29 0.51 1.03
C TYR A 87 9.94 1.98 1.24
N LEU A 88 10.65 2.87 0.54
CA LEU A 88 10.34 4.30 0.50
C LEU A 88 9.93 4.69 -0.92
N ASP A 89 10.79 4.41 -1.90
CA ASP A 89 10.52 4.61 -3.32
C ASP A 89 11.36 3.63 -4.16
N ASP A 90 11.35 3.79 -5.49
CA ASP A 90 12.02 2.88 -6.43
C ASP A 90 13.56 2.87 -6.33
N LEU A 91 14.15 3.90 -5.72
CA LEU A 91 15.59 4.09 -5.57
C LEU A 91 16.04 4.16 -4.10
N HIS A 92 15.11 4.35 -3.16
CA HIS A 92 15.39 4.53 -1.75
C HIS A 92 14.67 3.50 -0.87
N ALA A 93 15.36 3.07 0.18
CA ALA A 93 14.81 2.22 1.20
C ALA A 93 15.40 2.57 2.56
N ARG A 94 14.64 2.31 3.62
CA ARG A 94 15.11 2.43 4.99
C ARG A 94 15.65 1.09 5.44
N ILE A 95 16.95 1.05 5.74
CA ILE A 95 17.66 -0.15 6.19
C ILE A 95 18.20 0.14 7.58
N ASP A 96 17.77 -0.64 8.58
CA ASP A 96 18.21 -0.49 9.98
C ASP A 96 17.97 0.92 10.53
N GLY A 97 16.81 1.50 10.21
CA GLY A 97 16.41 2.85 10.66
C GLY A 97 17.04 4.01 9.88
N LYS A 98 18.04 3.76 9.02
CA LYS A 98 18.65 4.78 8.17
C LYS A 98 18.09 4.73 6.75
N GLU A 99 17.80 5.89 6.18
CA GLU A 99 17.41 6.04 4.79
C GLU A 99 18.63 5.98 3.86
N TRP A 100 18.50 5.20 2.79
CA TRP A 100 19.56 4.97 1.82
C TRP A 100 19.03 5.04 0.41
N ALA A 101 19.79 5.67 -0.48
CA ALA A 101 19.70 5.37 -1.90
C ALA A 101 20.38 4.01 -2.16
N MET A 102 19.74 3.12 -2.92
CA MET A 102 20.23 1.74 -3.13
C MET A 102 21.63 1.68 -3.75
N TRP A 103 21.95 2.60 -4.64
CA TRP A 103 23.30 2.71 -5.21
C TRP A 103 24.35 3.16 -4.18
N GLU A 104 23.99 4.07 -3.28
CA GLU A 104 24.90 4.57 -2.23
C GLU A 104 25.14 3.48 -1.18
N PHE A 105 24.08 2.76 -0.80
CA PHE A 105 24.16 1.57 0.03
C PHE A 105 25.11 0.53 -0.57
N ALA A 106 24.96 0.22 -1.86
CA ALA A 106 25.81 -0.73 -2.56
C ALA A 106 27.29 -0.31 -2.55
N ARG A 107 27.56 0.97 -2.82
CA ARG A 107 28.91 1.54 -2.79
C ARG A 107 29.54 1.47 -1.40
N GLN A 108 28.75 1.74 -0.36
CA GLN A 108 29.21 1.67 1.02
C GLN A 108 29.50 0.24 1.45
N MET A 109 28.67 -0.73 1.08
CA MET A 109 28.90 -2.15 1.37
C MET A 109 30.12 -2.68 0.63
N ALA A 110 30.30 -2.32 -0.64
CA ALA A 110 31.48 -2.67 -1.42
C ALA A 110 32.77 -2.08 -0.84
N LYS A 111 32.72 -0.85 -0.30
CA LYS A 111 33.88 -0.22 0.36
C LYS A 111 34.28 -0.91 1.68
N ASN A 112 33.32 -1.50 2.38
CA ASN A 112 33.51 -2.14 3.68
C ASN A 112 33.69 -3.67 3.58
N ASP A 113 33.81 -4.22 2.37
CA ASP A 113 33.85 -5.67 2.10
C ASP A 113 32.69 -6.42 2.77
N VAL A 114 31.48 -5.87 2.64
CA VAL A 114 30.24 -6.46 3.16
C VAL A 114 29.41 -7.03 2.01
N ILE A 115 29.10 -8.31 2.11
CA ILE A 115 28.18 -9.02 1.20
C ILE A 115 26.80 -9.00 1.83
N TYR A 116 25.76 -8.86 1.03
CA TYR A 116 24.39 -8.90 1.52
C TYR A 116 23.51 -9.84 0.69
N MET A 117 22.56 -10.50 1.33
CA MET A 117 21.69 -11.50 0.71
C MET A 117 20.27 -11.47 1.29
N PRO A 118 19.25 -11.87 0.50
CA PRO A 118 17.87 -11.92 0.99
C PRO A 118 17.70 -13.07 1.98
N LEU A 119 17.08 -12.80 3.13
CA LEU A 119 16.76 -13.84 4.09
C LEU A 119 15.37 -14.41 3.79
N LYS A 120 15.31 -15.50 3.02
CA LYS A 120 14.05 -16.24 2.86
C LYS A 120 13.77 -17.00 4.15
N MET A 121 12.92 -16.46 5.02
CA MET A 121 12.31 -17.27 6.07
C MET A 121 11.48 -18.38 5.41
N ARG A 122 11.96 -19.62 5.43
CA ARG A 122 11.06 -20.77 5.25
C ARG A 122 10.16 -20.78 6.47
N VAL A 123 8.93 -20.29 6.31
CA VAL A 123 7.86 -20.65 7.25
C VAL A 123 7.61 -22.14 7.05
N GLU A 124 8.34 -22.96 7.79
CA GLU A 124 7.98 -24.35 7.97
C GLU A 124 6.63 -24.33 8.71
N LYS A 125 5.53 -24.45 7.95
CA LYS A 125 4.22 -24.73 8.51
C LYS A 125 4.40 -26.00 9.33
N ARG A 126 4.59 -25.86 10.64
CA ARG A 126 4.41 -26.96 11.58
C ARG A 126 3.00 -27.47 11.34
N LYS A 127 2.87 -28.56 10.59
CA LYS A 127 1.63 -29.33 10.55
C LYS A 127 1.38 -29.72 11.99
N GLY A 128 0.44 -29.05 12.64
CA GLY A 128 -0.08 -29.50 13.92
C GLY A 128 -0.57 -30.92 13.70
N GLY A 129 0.20 -31.89 14.20
CA GLY A 129 -0.28 -33.25 14.33
C GLY A 129 -1.43 -33.21 15.32
N ALA A 130 -2.63 -33.49 14.83
CA ALA A 130 -3.70 -33.95 15.69
C ALA A 130 -3.31 -35.35 16.14
N ALA A 131 -3.05 -35.49 17.44
CA ALA A 131 -3.06 -36.78 18.14
C ALA A 131 -4.50 -37.15 18.49
#